data_AF-A0A831YZQ1-F1
#
_entry.id   AF-A0A831YZQ1-F1
#
_cell.length_a   1.000
_cell.length_b   1.000
_cell.length_c   1.000
_cell.angle_alpha   90.00
_cell.angle_beta   90.00
_cell.angle_gamma   90.00
#
_symmetry.space_group_name_H-M   'P 1'
#
loop_
_entity.id
_entity.type
_entity.pdbx_description
1 polymer ?
#
loop_
_entity_poly.entity_id
_entity_poly.type
_entity_poly.pdbx_seq_one_letter_code
_entity_poly.pdbx_strand_id
1 'polypeptide(L)'
;MARQKAKETALAVKRARRISEKQETKSEVKVDSDQEGSFRFGDTVKVFYKIKEEGKERIQPFEGILIAQKGAGVSKTITVRKIGSLGIGVERIFPLRSPNIEKIEVTRRGKVRRAKLYYLREKSSLKSLKSQ
;
A
#
# COMPACT_ATOMS: atom_id res chain seq x y z
N MET A 1 32.14 18.39 43.70
CA MET A 1 32.17 18.38 42.23
C MET A 1 31.50 17.16 41.57
N ALA A 2 31.48 15.96 42.19
CA ALA A 2 30.87 14.75 41.59
C ALA A 2 29.34 14.81 41.40
N ARG A 3 28.62 15.54 42.25
CA ARG A 3 27.15 15.60 42.27
C ARG A 3 26.53 16.39 41.10
N GLN A 4 27.28 17.32 40.50
CA GLN A 4 26.86 18.07 39.31
C GLN A 4 27.06 17.24 38.03
N LYS A 5 28.21 16.55 37.91
CA LYS A 5 28.49 15.63 36.78
C LYS A 5 27.44 14.52 36.65
N ALA A 6 26.96 13.97 37.78
CA ALA A 6 25.93 12.93 37.77
C ALA A 6 24.52 13.43 37.35
N LYS A 7 24.18 14.69 37.65
CA LYS A 7 22.90 15.30 37.22
C LYS A 7 22.91 15.63 35.73
N GLU A 8 24.06 16.05 35.21
CA GLU A 8 24.24 16.40 33.81
C GLU A 8 24.18 15.16 32.90
N THR A 9 24.82 14.05 33.31
CA THR A 9 24.74 12.76 32.59
C THR A 9 23.33 12.17 32.61
N ALA A 10 22.61 12.25 33.73
CA ALA A 10 21.23 11.77 33.81
C ALA A 10 20.27 12.57 32.90
N LEU A 11 20.47 13.89 32.77
CA LEU A 11 19.69 14.74 31.87
C LEU A 11 20.01 14.47 30.39
N ALA A 12 21.27 14.17 30.07
CA ALA A 12 21.71 13.77 28.74
C ALA A 12 21.11 12.42 28.32
N VAL A 13 21.09 11.43 29.21
CA VAL A 13 20.45 10.12 28.98
C VAL A 13 18.94 10.25 28.80
N LYS A 14 18.27 11.09 29.62
CA LYS A 14 16.82 11.38 29.46
C LYS A 14 16.51 12.07 28.12
N ARG A 15 17.39 12.97 27.66
CA ARG A 15 17.25 13.64 26.35
C ARG A 15 17.51 12.68 25.19
N ALA A 16 18.52 11.80 25.29
CA ALA A 16 18.81 10.79 24.29
C ALA A 16 17.65 9.78 24.12
N ARG A 17 17.04 9.35 25.22
CA ARG A 17 15.87 8.45 25.19
C ARG A 17 14.63 9.10 24.56
N ARG A 18 14.44 10.40 24.75
CA ARG A 18 13.35 11.16 24.10
C ARG A 18 13.60 11.39 22.59
N ILE A 19 14.87 11.42 22.17
CA ILE A 19 15.23 11.52 20.75
C ILE A 19 15.00 10.17 20.06
N SER A 20 15.31 9.04 20.70
CA SER A 20 15.01 7.70 20.16
C SER A 20 13.51 7.40 20.10
N GLU A 21 12.73 7.75 21.14
CA GLU A 21 11.27 7.55 21.17
C GLU A 21 10.53 8.44 20.13
N LYS A 22 11.07 9.62 19.80
CA LYS A 22 10.53 10.49 18.71
C LYS A 22 10.92 10.03 17.30
N GLN A 23 11.99 9.25 17.16
CA GLN A 23 12.41 8.71 15.86
C GLN A 23 11.59 7.46 15.50
N GLU A 24 11.21 6.64 16.49
CA GLU A 24 10.37 5.45 16.26
C GLU A 24 8.89 5.78 16.02
N THR A 25 8.39 6.88 16.57
CA THR A 25 6.99 7.33 16.39
C THR A 25 6.72 8.13 15.11
N LYS A 26 7.71 8.27 14.23
CA LYS A 26 7.55 8.94 12.92
C LYS A 26 7.16 7.98 11.78
N SER A 27 6.87 6.72 12.12
CA SER A 27 6.20 5.77 11.22
C SER A 27 4.68 5.78 11.45
N GLU A 28 4.09 6.95 11.67
CA GLU A 28 2.66 7.13 11.41
C GLU A 28 2.43 6.81 9.93
N VAL A 29 1.91 5.61 9.71
CA VAL A 29 1.32 5.17 8.46
C VAL A 29 0.21 6.17 8.13
N LYS A 30 0.56 7.22 7.37
CA LYS A 30 -0.40 8.08 6.67
C LYS A 30 -1.00 7.27 5.52
N VAL A 31 -1.80 6.26 5.87
CA VAL A 31 -2.86 5.83 4.97
C VAL A 31 -3.96 6.83 5.25
N ASP A 32 -3.94 7.95 4.52
CA ASP A 32 -5.01 8.94 4.58
C ASP A 32 -6.34 8.20 4.50
N SER A 33 -7.15 8.32 5.56
CA SER A 33 -8.45 7.68 5.71
C SER A 33 -9.42 7.97 4.56
N ASP A 34 -9.08 8.93 3.70
CA ASP A 34 -9.88 9.42 2.60
C ASP A 34 -9.57 8.72 1.26
N GLN A 35 -8.54 7.85 1.20
CA GLN A 35 -8.22 7.12 -0.02
C GLN A 35 -9.28 6.08 -0.41
N GLU A 36 -10.20 5.77 0.51
CA GLU A 36 -11.22 4.75 0.31
C GLU A 36 -12.26 5.13 -0.78
N GLY A 37 -12.33 6.41 -1.14
CA GLY A 37 -13.16 6.92 -2.25
C GLY A 37 -12.40 7.28 -3.55
N SER A 38 -11.07 7.16 -3.58
CA SER A 38 -10.26 7.70 -4.69
C SER A 38 -10.12 6.76 -5.90
N PHE A 39 -10.36 5.46 -5.73
CA PHE A 39 -10.26 4.44 -6.78
C PHE A 39 -11.51 3.56 -6.90
N ARG A 40 -11.89 3.23 -8.13
CA ARG A 40 -13.08 2.46 -8.51
C ARG A 40 -12.71 1.18 -9.24
N PHE A 41 -13.68 0.28 -9.41
CA PHE A 41 -13.52 -0.88 -10.28
C PHE A 41 -13.12 -0.44 -11.68
N GLY A 42 -12.20 -1.17 -12.32
CA GLY A 42 -11.73 -0.86 -13.67
C GLY A 42 -10.62 0.18 -13.73
N ASP A 43 -10.33 0.89 -12.64
CA ASP A 43 -9.16 1.76 -12.57
C ASP A 43 -7.87 0.95 -12.61
N THR A 44 -6.85 1.49 -13.27
CA THR A 44 -5.49 0.99 -13.17
C THR A 44 -4.82 1.65 -11.99
N VAL A 45 -4.38 0.83 -11.05
CA VAL A 45 -3.79 1.25 -9.78
C VAL A 45 -2.39 0.71 -9.67
N LYS A 46 -1.52 1.51 -9.08
CA LYS A 46 -0.14 1.18 -8.73
C LYS A 46 -0.04 1.11 -7.21
N VAL A 47 0.12 -0.11 -6.71
CA VAL A 47 0.24 -0.41 -5.26
C VAL A 47 1.71 -0.54 -4.93
N PHE A 48 2.20 0.29 -4.00
CA PHE A 48 3.58 0.23 -3.53
C PHE A 48 3.62 -0.66 -2.29
N TYR A 49 4.11 -1.89 -2.47
CA TYR A 49 4.12 -2.90 -1.42
C TYR A 49 5.54 -3.11 -0.88
N LYS A 50 5.67 -3.08 0.44
CA LYS A 50 6.90 -3.35 1.16
C LYS A 50 7.15 -4.86 1.22
N ILE A 51 8.30 -5.28 0.69
CA ILE A 51 8.79 -6.64 0.74
C ILE A 51 9.98 -6.68 1.68
N LYS A 52 9.93 -7.58 2.66
CA LYS A 52 11.01 -7.83 3.61
C LYS A 52 11.64 -9.18 3.30
N GLU A 53 12.89 -9.16 2.87
CA GLU A 53 13.68 -10.35 2.55
C GLU A 53 14.98 -10.27 3.37
N GLU A 54 15.21 -11.24 4.26
CA GLU A 54 16.47 -11.43 5.01
C GLU A 54 17.07 -10.15 5.62
N GLY A 55 16.22 -9.33 6.25
CA GLY A 55 16.63 -8.10 6.94
C GLY A 55 16.71 -6.85 6.06
N LYS A 56 16.53 -6.95 4.74
CA LYS A 56 16.40 -5.80 3.83
C LYS A 56 14.92 -5.55 3.52
N GLU A 57 14.55 -4.27 3.55
CA GLU A 57 13.22 -3.82 3.13
C GLU A 57 13.34 -3.10 1.79
N ARG A 58 12.50 -3.48 0.83
CA ARG A 58 12.37 -2.79 -0.46
C ARG A 58 10.92 -2.56 -0.81
N ILE A 59 10.64 -1.47 -1.49
CA ILE A 59 9.30 -1.17 -2.00
C ILE A 59 9.23 -1.65 -3.43
N GLN A 60 8.31 -2.57 -3.71
CA GLN A 60 8.03 -3.03 -5.06
C GLN A 60 6.68 -2.49 -5.54
N PRO A 61 6.64 -1.71 -6.63
CA PRO A 61 5.38 -1.29 -7.22
C PRO A 61 4.73 -2.46 -7.98
N PHE A 62 3.45 -2.69 -7.71
CA PHE A 62 2.59 -3.60 -8.45
C PHE A 62 1.48 -2.80 -9.15
N GLU A 63 1.56 -2.73 -10.47
CA GLU A 63 0.60 -1.99 -11.30
C GLU A 63 -0.34 -2.93 -12.05
N GLY A 64 -1.65 -2.71 -11.93
CA GLY A 64 -2.66 -3.49 -12.63
C GLY A 64 -4.07 -2.91 -12.50
N ILE A 65 -5.04 -3.59 -13.10
CA ILE A 65 -6.44 -3.19 -13.03
C ILE A 65 -7.05 -3.67 -11.72
N LEU A 66 -7.79 -2.79 -11.04
CA LEU A 66 -8.64 -3.15 -9.92
C LEU A 66 -9.88 -3.89 -10.42
N ILE A 67 -9.96 -5.19 -10.13
CA ILE A 67 -11.03 -6.07 -10.62
C ILE A 67 -12.12 -6.34 -9.59
N ALA A 68 -11.79 -6.21 -8.30
CA ALA A 68 -12.73 -6.45 -7.21
C ALA A 68 -12.29 -5.71 -5.95
N GLN A 69 -13.26 -5.48 -5.08
CA GLN A 69 -13.11 -5.01 -3.71
C GLN A 69 -14.05 -5.86 -2.86
N LYS A 70 -13.59 -6.24 -1.66
CA LYS A 70 -14.36 -7.09 -0.73
C LYS A 70 -14.12 -6.63 0.69
N GLY A 71 -15.12 -6.82 1.54
CA GLY A 71 -15.05 -6.49 2.97
C GLY A 71 -15.38 -5.03 3.24
N ALA A 72 -15.29 -4.67 4.51
CA ALA A 72 -15.60 -3.33 5.01
C ALA A 72 -14.64 -2.97 6.16
N GLY A 73 -14.41 -1.67 6.35
CA GLY A 73 -13.54 -1.15 7.39
C GLY A 73 -12.13 -1.74 7.32
N VAL A 74 -11.67 -2.37 8.41
CA VAL A 74 -10.31 -2.93 8.52
C VAL A 74 -10.11 -4.18 7.66
N SER A 75 -11.17 -4.95 7.39
CA SER A 75 -11.09 -6.16 6.56
C SER A 75 -11.20 -5.87 5.06
N LYS A 76 -11.26 -4.59 4.66
CA LYS A 76 -11.42 -4.22 3.26
C LYS A 76 -10.17 -4.56 2.47
N THR A 77 -10.38 -5.28 1.38
CA THR A 77 -9.35 -5.76 0.46
C THR A 77 -9.68 -5.34 -0.95
N ILE A 78 -8.64 -5.12 -1.75
CA ILE A 78 -8.74 -4.90 -3.19
C ILE A 78 -8.02 -6.02 -3.93
N THR A 79 -8.53 -6.40 -5.09
CA THR A 79 -7.89 -7.36 -5.97
C THR A 79 -7.42 -6.65 -7.22
N VAL A 80 -6.11 -6.68 -7.45
CA VAL A 80 -5.46 -6.04 -8.60
C VAL A 80 -4.92 -7.13 -9.52
N ARG A 81 -5.28 -7.04 -10.80
CA ARG A 81 -4.88 -8.00 -11.84
C ARG A 81 -3.93 -7.34 -12.84
N LYS A 82 -2.83 -8.00 -13.13
CA LYS A 82 -1.85 -7.60 -14.14
C LYS A 82 -1.56 -8.79 -15.05
N ILE A 83 -1.34 -8.55 -16.34
CA ILE A 83 -0.71 -9.54 -17.22
C ILE A 83 0.81 -9.34 -17.11
N GLY A 84 1.51 -10.35 -16.62
CA GLY A 84 2.96 -10.33 -16.47
C GLY A 84 3.67 -10.30 -17.83
N SER A 85 4.99 -10.05 -17.80
CA SER A 85 5.84 -10.04 -19.00
C SER A 85 5.83 -11.37 -19.77
N LEU A 86 5.61 -12.49 -19.07
CA LEU A 86 5.51 -13.83 -19.65
C LEU A 86 4.10 -14.18 -20.16
N GLY A 87 3.19 -13.21 -20.28
CA GLY A 87 1.80 -13.44 -20.68
C GLY A 87 0.92 -14.11 -19.62
N ILE A 88 1.49 -14.45 -18.46
CA ILE A 88 0.76 -15.07 -17.34
C ILE A 88 -0.03 -14.00 -16.59
N GLY A 89 -1.33 -14.23 -16.37
CA GLY A 89 -2.18 -13.37 -15.55
C GLY A 89 -1.87 -13.54 -14.07
N VAL A 90 -1.43 -12.47 -13.42
CA VAL A 90 -1.13 -12.43 -11.97
C VAL A 90 -2.18 -11.58 -11.26
N GLU A 91 -2.80 -12.16 -10.23
CA GLU A 91 -3.71 -11.46 -9.33
C GLU A 91 -3.07 -11.34 -7.95
N ARG A 92 -3.15 -10.15 -7.35
CA ARG A 92 -2.76 -9.92 -5.97
C ARG A 92 -3.91 -9.29 -5.20
N ILE A 93 -4.11 -9.79 -3.98
CA ILE A 93 -5.10 -9.27 -3.04
C ILE A 93 -4.35 -8.42 -2.01
N PHE A 94 -4.75 -7.18 -1.86
CA PHE A 94 -4.13 -6.21 -0.95
C PHE A 94 -5.15 -5.77 0.11
N PRO A 95 -4.87 -5.94 1.41
CA PRO A 95 -5.66 -5.32 2.47
C PRO A 95 -5.37 -3.82 2.52
N LEU A 96 -6.39 -2.98 2.37
CA LEU A 96 -6.20 -1.53 2.21
C LEU A 96 -5.53 -0.86 3.41
N ARG A 97 -5.76 -1.38 4.62
CA ARG A 97 -5.17 -0.86 5.86
C ARG A 97 -3.96 -1.67 6.33
N SER A 98 -3.26 -2.32 5.39
CA SER A 98 -2.04 -3.07 5.73
C SER A 98 -0.86 -2.11 5.93
N PRO A 99 -0.03 -2.28 6.99
CA PRO A 99 1.20 -1.51 7.16
C PRO A 99 2.26 -1.81 6.11
N ASN A 100 2.08 -2.89 5.35
CA ASN A 100 2.97 -3.25 4.25
C ASN A 100 2.67 -2.46 2.97
N ILE A 101 1.57 -1.69 2.92
CA ILE A 101 1.27 -0.81 1.81
C ILE A 101 1.75 0.59 2.18
N GLU A 102 2.66 1.12 1.38
CA GLU A 102 3.15 2.49 1.58
C GLU A 102 2.19 3.51 0.97
N LYS A 103 1.74 3.26 -0.27
CA LYS A 103 0.78 4.10 -0.99
C LYS A 103 0.10 3.35 -2.12
N ILE A 104 -1.03 3.88 -2.56
CA ILE A 104 -1.79 3.42 -3.73
C ILE A 104 -2.04 4.63 -4.62
N GLU A 105 -1.62 4.55 -5.88
CA GLU A 105 -1.81 5.62 -6.87
C GLU A 105 -2.72 5.14 -8.00
N VAL A 106 -3.66 5.97 -8.45
CA VAL A 106 -4.46 5.69 -9.65
C VAL A 106 -3.70 6.23 -10.86
N THR A 107 -3.20 5.34 -11.72
CA THR A 107 -2.48 5.74 -12.94
C THR A 107 -3.44 6.06 -14.08
N ARG A 108 -4.56 5.33 -14.15
CA ARG A 108 -5.59 5.53 -15.17
C ARG A 108 -6.97 5.22 -14.62
N ARG A 109 -7.93 6.11 -14.87
CA ARG A 109 -9.34 5.83 -14.58
C ARG A 109 -9.98 5.00 -15.68
N GLY A 110 -10.74 3.97 -15.27
CA GLY A 110 -11.48 3.09 -16.17
C GLY A 110 -12.98 3.24 -15.95
N LYS A 111 -13.74 3.40 -17.03
CA LYS A 111 -15.20 3.39 -16.97
C LYS A 111 -15.70 1.96 -17.12
N VAL A 112 -16.27 1.41 -16.05
CA VAL A 112 -16.88 0.08 -16.07
C VAL A 112 -18.29 0.14 -15.51
N ARG A 113 -19.15 -0.74 -16.03
CA ARG A 113 -20.53 -0.88 -15.57
C ARG A 113 -20.69 -1.96 -14.50
N ARG A 114 -19.70 -2.85 -14.35
CA ARG A 114 -19.75 -3.99 -13.42
C ARG A 114 -18.92 -3.71 -12.17
N ALA A 115 -19.44 -4.10 -11.01
CA ALA A 115 -18.73 -4.01 -9.73
C ALA A 115 -17.63 -5.08 -9.56
N LYS A 116 -17.64 -6.16 -10.35
CA LYS A 116 -16.56 -7.17 -10.35
C LYS A 116 -16.22 -7.55 -11.78
N LEU A 117 -14.94 -7.48 -12.12
CA LEU A 117 -14.44 -7.66 -13.48
C LEU A 117 -13.80 -9.05 -13.68
N TYR A 118 -14.39 -10.10 -13.10
CA TYR A 118 -13.85 -11.46 -13.22
C TYR A 118 -13.82 -11.99 -14.66
N TYR A 119 -14.62 -11.43 -15.56
CA TYR A 119 -14.56 -11.73 -16.99
C TYR A 119 -13.20 -11.38 -17.64
N LEU A 120 -12.38 -10.54 -16.99
CA LEU A 120 -11.00 -10.25 -17.43
C LEU A 120 -10.02 -11.42 -17.17
N ARG A 121 -10.49 -12.50 -16.54
CA ARG A 121 -9.71 -13.74 -16.39
C ARG A 121 -9.66 -14.52 -17.69
N GLU A 122 -10.81 -14.64 -18.34
CA GLU A 122 -10.99 -15.32 -19.62
C GLU A 122 -10.54 -14.45 -20.80
N LYS A 123 -10.78 -13.13 -20.71
CA LYS A 123 -10.31 -12.17 -21.71
C LYS A 123 -8.87 -11.81 -21.44
N SER A 124 -7.95 -12.38 -22.22
CA SER A 124 -6.51 -12.10 -22.20
C SER A 124 -6.13 -10.66 -22.54
N SER A 125 -7.08 -9.80 -22.93
CA SER A 125 -6.81 -8.45 -23.42
C SER A 125 -7.38 -7.34 -22.51
N LEU A 126 -6.48 -6.51 -21.97
CA LEU A 126 -6.83 -5.20 -21.36
C LEU A 126 -7.59 -4.26 -22.32
N LYS A 127 -7.58 -4.55 -23.63
CA LYS A 127 -8.26 -3.75 -24.67
C LYS A 127 -9.77 -3.66 -24.49
N SER A 128 -10.41 -4.58 -23.75
CA SER A 128 -11.87 -4.57 -23.57
C SER A 128 -12.42 -3.37 -22.79
N LEU A 129 -11.56 -2.65 -22.05
CA LEU A 129 -11.94 -1.44 -21.32
C LEU A 129 -11.77 -0.14 -22.14
N LYS A 130 -11.22 -0.22 -23.36
CA LYS A 130 -11.00 0.95 -24.25
C LYS A 130 -12.18 1.24 -25.20
N SER A 131 -13.24 0.44 -25.16
CA SER A 131 -14.39 0.59 -26.04
C SER A 131 -15.58 1.04 -25.20
N GLN A 132 -15.77 2.36 -25.02
CA GLN A 132 -17.03 3.11 -24.86
C GLN A 132 -16.76 4.51 -24.30
#